data_AF-A0A9P6JUB0-F1
#
_entry.id   AF-A0A9P6JUB0-F1
#
_cell.length_a   1.000
_cell.length_b   1.000
_cell.length_c   1.000
_cell.angle_alpha   90.00
_cell.angle_beta   90.00
_cell.angle_gamma   90.00
#
_symmetry.space_group_name_H-M   'P 1'
#
loop_
_entity.id
_entity.type
_entity.pdbx_description
1 polymer ?
#
loop_
_entity_poly.entity_id
_entity_poly.type
_entity_poly.pdbx_seq_one_letter_code
_entity_poly.pdbx_strand_id
1 'polypeptide(L)'
;MAPAKYHWISAWFAITAPIILWDAGYLLMRPRSMEGGDLRWIWSFFDIYERIDNVYSIKGYYEKAGFGPAAAVLNIIETTLNLLYLYFVHVAPNDMAPIFGFSGAGLTLAKTTLWALQEHFCQHCSYAAGMTNFTEFFKFWIAPTVVWYIFCSSIVVTLGTDMASALSGRTESMLQHKTK
;
A
#
# COMPACT_ATOMS: atom_id res chain seq x y z
N MET A 1 12.33 25.23 0.68
CA MET A 1 12.21 25.45 -0.78
C MET A 1 11.09 24.54 -1.23
N ALA A 2 9.99 25.05 -1.80
CA ALA A 2 8.79 24.22 -1.98
C ALA A 2 9.11 22.88 -2.68
N PRO A 3 8.63 21.74 -2.14
CA PRO A 3 8.98 20.42 -2.68
C PRO A 3 8.51 20.27 -4.14
N ALA A 4 9.26 19.50 -4.92
CA ALA A 4 8.90 19.19 -6.30
C ALA A 4 7.50 18.54 -6.34
N LYS A 5 6.63 19.06 -7.20
CA LYS A 5 5.24 18.62 -7.31
C LYS A 5 5.09 17.62 -8.44
N TYR A 6 5.10 16.33 -8.10
CA TYR A 6 4.80 15.27 -9.06
C TYR A 6 3.30 14.98 -9.07
N HIS A 7 2.63 15.44 -10.12
CA HIS A 7 1.19 15.23 -10.28
C HIS A 7 0.82 13.74 -10.36
N TRP A 8 1.67 12.91 -10.98
CA TRP A 8 1.41 11.48 -11.09
C TRP A 8 1.51 10.75 -9.74
N ILE A 9 2.46 11.13 -8.86
CA ILE A 9 2.55 10.59 -7.48
C ILE A 9 1.33 11.02 -6.68
N SER A 10 0.95 12.29 -6.83
CA SER A 10 -0.23 12.84 -6.15
C SER A 10 -1.51 12.11 -6.58
N ALA A 11 -1.68 11.90 -7.89
CA ALA A 11 -2.82 11.15 -8.42
C ALA A 11 -2.82 9.70 -7.92
N TRP A 12 -1.67 9.03 -7.94
CA TRP A 12 -1.52 7.67 -7.43
C TRP A 12 -1.98 7.56 -5.97
N PHE A 13 -1.43 8.39 -5.08
CA PHE A 13 -1.82 8.37 -3.66
C PHE A 13 -3.28 8.78 -3.42
N ALA A 14 -3.80 9.74 -4.18
CA ALA A 14 -5.20 10.16 -4.04
C ALA A 14 -6.19 9.07 -4.48
N ILE A 15 -5.87 8.35 -5.56
CA ILE A 15 -6.70 7.26 -6.08
C ILE A 15 -6.59 6.01 -5.21
N THR A 16 -5.38 5.68 -4.75
CA THR A 16 -5.14 4.45 -3.98
C THR A 16 -5.59 4.55 -2.53
N ALA A 17 -5.57 5.73 -1.91
CA ALA A 17 -6.03 5.91 -0.54
C ALA A 17 -7.44 5.34 -0.26
N PRO A 18 -8.50 5.69 -1.02
CA PRO A 18 -9.83 5.12 -0.78
C PRO A 18 -9.87 3.60 -1.05
N ILE A 19 -9.10 3.10 -2.02
CA ILE A 19 -9.04 1.65 -2.34
C ILE A 19 -8.43 0.88 -1.16
N ILE A 20 -7.29 1.33 -0.66
CA ILE A 20 -6.57 0.69 0.46
C ILE A 20 -7.40 0.76 1.74
N LEU A 21 -8.05 1.91 2.01
CA LEU A 21 -8.90 2.05 3.19
C LEU A 21 -10.17 1.20 3.10
N TRP A 22 -10.73 1.04 1.91
CA TRP A 22 -11.87 0.15 1.70
C TRP A 22 -11.48 -1.32 1.94
N ASP A 23 -10.33 -1.74 1.45
CA ASP A 23 -9.75 -3.07 1.71
C ASP A 23 -9.45 -3.32 3.20
N ALA A 24 -8.76 -2.38 3.85
CA ALA A 24 -8.49 -2.46 5.29
C ALA A 24 -9.80 -2.48 6.10
N GLY A 25 -10.78 -1.67 5.69
CA GLY A 25 -12.10 -1.65 6.29
C GLY A 25 -12.80 -3.00 6.21
N TYR A 26 -12.73 -3.69 5.07
CA TYR A 26 -13.29 -5.03 4.93
C TYR A 26 -12.72 -5.99 5.98
N LEU A 27 -11.39 -6.03 6.12
CA LEU A 27 -10.67 -6.90 7.04
C LEU A 27 -10.96 -6.58 8.52
N LEU A 28 -10.99 -5.30 8.89
CA LEU A 28 -11.13 -4.87 10.28
C LEU A 28 -12.57 -4.86 10.78
N MET A 29 -13.56 -4.78 9.89
CA MET A 29 -14.98 -4.80 10.26
C MET A 29 -15.60 -6.20 10.25
N ARG A 30 -14.81 -7.27 10.09
CA ARG A 30 -15.32 -8.64 10.19
C ARG A 30 -15.87 -8.92 11.60
N PRO A 31 -17.04 -9.57 11.74
CA PRO A 31 -17.77 -10.28 10.68
C PRO A 31 -18.83 -9.41 9.95
N ARG A 32 -19.02 -8.15 10.34
CA ARG A 32 -20.07 -7.27 9.79
C ARG A 32 -19.92 -7.00 8.29
N SER A 33 -18.69 -7.00 7.78
CA SER A 33 -18.35 -6.80 6.37
C SER A 33 -18.47 -8.07 5.51
N MET A 34 -18.47 -9.26 6.12
CA MET A 34 -18.46 -10.56 5.45
C MET A 34 -19.86 -11.01 5.04
N GLU A 35 -19.95 -12.13 4.31
CA GLU A 35 -21.23 -12.81 4.08
C GLU A 35 -22.02 -13.02 5.38
N GLY A 36 -23.31 -12.62 5.36
CA GLY A 36 -24.19 -12.65 6.53
C GLY A 36 -24.07 -11.45 7.48
N GLY A 37 -23.14 -10.52 7.25
CA GLY A 37 -22.97 -9.30 8.04
C GLY A 37 -23.90 -8.15 7.64
N ASP A 38 -24.20 -7.24 8.58
CA ASP A 38 -25.09 -6.10 8.39
C ASP A 38 -24.50 -4.98 7.51
N LEU A 39 -23.16 -4.91 7.40
CA LEU A 39 -22.45 -3.95 6.56
C LEU A 39 -22.00 -4.53 5.21
N ARG A 40 -22.37 -5.78 4.90
CA ARG A 40 -22.00 -6.49 3.66
C ARG A 40 -22.19 -5.67 2.40
N TRP A 41 -23.26 -4.88 2.34
CA TRP A 41 -23.64 -4.07 1.17
C TRP A 41 -22.55 -3.07 0.74
N ILE A 42 -21.67 -2.62 1.63
CA ILE A 42 -20.54 -1.74 1.32
C ILE A 42 -19.41 -2.51 0.61
N TRP A 43 -19.28 -3.81 0.87
CA TRP A 43 -18.20 -4.67 0.39
C TRP A 43 -18.66 -5.78 -0.54
N SER A 44 -19.84 -5.70 -1.14
CA SER A 44 -20.42 -6.78 -1.96
C SER A 44 -19.46 -7.34 -3.04
N PHE A 45 -18.57 -6.50 -3.60
CA PHE A 45 -17.54 -6.94 -4.55
C PHE A 45 -16.50 -7.92 -3.97
N PHE A 46 -16.34 -7.95 -2.65
CA PHE A 46 -15.47 -8.90 -1.95
C PHE A 46 -15.98 -10.34 -1.99
N ASP A 47 -17.19 -10.60 -2.49
CA ASP A 47 -17.72 -11.96 -2.68
C ASP A 47 -16.74 -12.83 -3.51
N ILE A 48 -16.08 -12.20 -4.49
CA ILE A 48 -15.08 -12.88 -5.32
C ILE A 48 -13.85 -13.20 -4.47
N TYR A 49 -13.31 -12.22 -3.75
CA TYR A 49 -12.13 -12.36 -2.91
C TYR A 49 -12.32 -13.35 -1.76
N GLU A 50 -13.49 -13.35 -1.10
CA GLU A 50 -13.89 -14.30 -0.05
C GLU A 50 -13.84 -15.76 -0.52
N ARG A 51 -14.16 -16.00 -1.80
CA ARG A 51 -14.14 -17.34 -2.39
C ARG A 51 -12.75 -17.78 -2.82
N ILE A 52 -11.96 -16.87 -3.40
CA ILE A 52 -10.71 -17.24 -4.07
C ILE A 52 -9.47 -17.11 -3.17
N ASP A 53 -9.53 -16.28 -2.13
CA ASP A 53 -8.38 -15.99 -1.27
C ASP A 53 -8.73 -16.23 0.20
N ASN A 54 -8.03 -17.17 0.82
CA ASN A 54 -8.26 -17.53 2.21
C ASN A 54 -8.02 -16.37 3.19
N VAL A 55 -7.21 -15.36 2.85
CA VAL A 55 -7.03 -14.17 3.69
C VAL A 55 -8.33 -13.37 3.79
N TYR A 56 -9.14 -13.41 2.74
CA TYR A 56 -10.43 -12.73 2.68
C TYR A 56 -11.62 -13.58 3.16
N SER A 57 -11.42 -14.89 3.24
CA SER A 57 -12.49 -15.87 3.47
C SER A 57 -13.06 -15.90 4.89
N ILE A 58 -14.30 -16.38 4.99
CA ILE A 58 -14.99 -16.74 6.24
C ILE A 58 -14.18 -17.76 7.03
N LYS A 59 -13.59 -18.74 6.35
CA LYS A 59 -12.75 -19.76 6.96
C LYS A 59 -11.56 -19.12 7.68
N GLY A 60 -10.81 -18.25 7.00
CA GLY A 60 -9.65 -17.58 7.60
C GLY A 60 -10.01 -16.75 8.83
N TYR A 61 -11.19 -16.13 8.83
CA TYR A 61 -11.70 -15.40 10.01
C TYR A 61 -11.96 -16.33 11.20
N TYR A 62 -12.71 -17.42 11.01
CA TYR A 62 -13.04 -18.36 12.10
C TYR A 62 -11.82 -19.16 12.59
N GLU A 63 -10.84 -19.40 11.72
CA GLU A 63 -9.53 -19.98 12.07
C GLU A 63 -8.60 -18.99 12.78
N LYS A 64 -9.03 -17.74 12.98
CA LYS A 64 -8.25 -16.66 13.61
C LYS A 64 -6.92 -16.40 12.89
N ALA A 65 -6.93 -16.46 11.56
CA ALA A 65 -5.76 -16.13 10.75
C ALA A 65 -5.37 -14.65 10.93
N GLY A 66 -4.24 -14.38 11.60
CA GLY A 66 -3.82 -13.02 11.96
C GLY A 66 -3.24 -12.19 10.82
N PHE A 67 -2.85 -12.82 9.72
CA PHE A 67 -2.13 -12.16 8.63
C PHE A 67 -2.93 -11.02 7.97
N GLY A 68 -4.19 -11.28 7.60
CA GLY A 68 -5.04 -10.28 6.95
C GLY A 68 -5.25 -9.03 7.82
N PRO A 69 -5.77 -9.16 9.06
CA PRO A 69 -5.94 -8.01 9.94
C PRO A 69 -4.64 -7.25 10.23
N ALA A 70 -3.50 -7.96 10.36
CA ALA A 70 -2.20 -7.31 10.52
C ALA A 70 -1.82 -6.48 9.28
N ALA A 71 -2.01 -7.02 8.08
CA ALA A 71 -1.81 -6.29 6.83
C ALA A 71 -2.76 -5.09 6.70
N ALA A 72 -4.00 -5.20 7.17
CA ALA A 72 -4.96 -4.10 7.18
C ALA A 72 -4.53 -2.93 8.09
N VAL A 73 -3.86 -3.21 9.20
CA VAL A 73 -3.27 -2.14 10.04
C VAL A 73 -2.10 -1.46 9.32
N LEU A 74 -1.25 -2.24 8.63
CA LEU A 74 -0.18 -1.66 7.80
C LEU A 74 -0.75 -0.78 6.67
N ASN A 75 -1.86 -1.21 6.04
CA ASN A 75 -2.61 -0.42 5.05
C ASN A 75 -3.02 0.96 5.59
N ILE A 76 -3.48 1.04 6.85
CA ILE A 76 -3.83 2.31 7.49
C ILE A 76 -2.59 3.18 7.69
N ILE A 77 -1.48 2.60 8.17
CA ILE A 77 -0.23 3.32 8.42
C ILE A 77 0.34 3.88 7.12
N GLU A 78 0.50 3.06 6.08
CA GLU A 78 1.04 3.51 4.79
C GLU A 78 0.14 4.55 4.13
N THR A 79 -1.19 4.37 4.22
CA THR A 79 -2.13 5.35 3.64
C THR A 79 -2.08 6.68 4.39
N THR A 80 -1.91 6.65 5.71
CA THR A 80 -1.72 7.88 6.50
C THR A 80 -0.49 8.65 6.03
N LEU A 81 0.63 7.97 5.77
CA LEU A 81 1.84 8.61 5.23
C LEU A 81 1.61 9.17 3.82
N ASN A 82 0.92 8.43 2.95
CA ASN A 82 0.58 8.89 1.60
C ASN A 82 -0.34 10.12 1.63
N LEU A 83 -1.30 10.18 2.56
CA LEU A 83 -2.16 11.35 2.76
C LEU A 83 -1.39 12.54 3.35
N LEU A 84 -0.44 12.30 4.25
CA LEU A 84 0.47 13.35 4.75
C LEU A 84 1.34 13.93 3.63
N TYR A 85 1.84 13.08 2.72
CA TYR A 85 2.50 13.56 1.50
C TYR A 85 1.58 14.50 0.71
N LEU A 86 0.34 14.10 0.42
CA LEU A 86 -0.61 14.94 -0.32
C LEU A 86 -0.89 16.26 0.38
N TYR A 87 -1.10 16.22 1.69
CA TYR A 87 -1.30 17.41 2.51
C TYR A 87 -0.11 18.38 2.43
N PHE A 88 1.11 17.87 2.58
CA PHE A 88 2.32 18.70 2.53
C PHE A 88 2.71 19.14 1.12
N VAL A 89 2.20 18.51 0.05
CA VAL A 89 2.43 18.98 -1.33
C VAL A 89 1.40 20.04 -1.75
N HIS A 90 0.13 19.88 -1.34
CA HIS A 90 -0.99 20.64 -1.89
C HIS A 90 -1.62 21.66 -0.94
N VAL A 91 -1.58 21.42 0.37
CA VAL A 91 -2.29 22.26 1.36
C VAL A 91 -1.32 23.09 2.19
N ALA A 92 -0.32 22.43 2.79
CA ALA A 92 0.68 23.07 3.64
C ALA A 92 2.10 22.74 3.13
N PRO A 93 2.57 23.41 2.06
CA PRO A 93 3.89 23.15 1.45
C PRO A 93 5.01 23.01 2.47
N ASN A 94 5.60 21.80 2.55
CA ASN A 94 6.68 21.50 3.50
C ASN A 94 7.76 20.63 2.84
N ASP A 95 9.03 20.97 3.04
CA ASP A 95 10.20 20.27 2.50
C ASP A 95 10.29 18.80 3.02
N MET A 96 9.55 18.45 4.07
CA MET A 96 9.42 17.07 4.57
C MET A 96 8.51 16.18 3.72
N ALA A 97 7.74 16.72 2.78
CA ALA A 97 6.78 15.94 1.98
C ALA A 97 7.39 14.67 1.36
N PRO A 98 8.57 14.70 0.71
CA PRO A 98 9.19 13.51 0.12
C PRO A 98 9.43 12.37 1.11
N ILE A 99 9.70 12.69 2.39
CA ILE A 99 9.90 11.68 3.44
C ILE A 99 8.64 10.84 3.62
N PHE A 100 7.48 11.48 3.73
CA PHE A 100 6.20 10.78 3.91
C PHE A 100 5.85 9.93 2.68
N GLY A 101 6.04 10.46 1.47
CA GLY A 101 5.75 9.72 0.24
C GLY A 101 6.70 8.54 0.02
N PHE A 102 7.99 8.72 0.31
CA PHE A 102 9.00 7.67 0.23
C PHE A 102 8.72 6.55 1.25
N SER A 103 8.47 6.91 2.52
CA SER A 103 8.17 5.95 3.58
C SER A 103 6.87 5.19 3.31
N GLY A 104 5.82 5.88 2.89
CA GLY A 104 4.54 5.25 2.55
C GLY A 104 4.67 4.25 1.40
N ALA A 105 5.26 4.67 0.28
CA ALA A 105 5.50 3.77 -0.86
C ALA A 105 6.44 2.60 -0.53
N GLY A 106 7.48 2.84 0.28
CA GLY A 106 8.40 1.81 0.74
C GLY A 106 7.71 0.76 1.63
N LEU A 107 6.82 1.19 2.53
CA LEU A 107 6.01 0.27 3.34
C LEU A 107 5.06 -0.55 2.47
N THR A 108 4.42 0.05 1.45
CA THR A 108 3.58 -0.68 0.50
C THR A 108 4.39 -1.76 -0.23
N LEU A 109 5.62 -1.47 -0.67
CA LEU A 109 6.51 -2.48 -1.29
C LEU A 109 6.88 -3.61 -0.33
N ALA A 110 7.26 -3.27 0.90
CA ALA A 110 7.62 -4.26 1.91
C ALA A 110 6.44 -5.17 2.25
N LYS A 111 5.25 -4.59 2.44
CA LYS A 111 4.01 -5.33 2.67
C LYS A 111 3.65 -6.20 1.46
N THR A 112 3.71 -5.68 0.24
CA THR A 112 3.41 -6.46 -0.98
C THR A 112 4.36 -7.65 -1.12
N THR A 113 5.64 -7.46 -0.78
CA THR A 113 6.63 -8.54 -0.74
C THR A 113 6.28 -9.56 0.34
N LEU A 114 5.86 -9.11 1.52
CA LEU A 114 5.43 -9.99 2.60
C LEU A 114 4.22 -10.84 2.20
N TRP A 115 3.26 -10.30 1.44
CA TRP A 115 2.13 -11.07 0.89
C TRP A 115 2.60 -12.18 -0.05
N ALA A 116 3.50 -11.85 -0.99
CA ALA A 116 4.06 -12.85 -1.91
C ALA A 116 4.86 -13.94 -1.17
N LEU A 117 5.68 -13.54 -0.20
CA LEU A 117 6.49 -14.45 0.60
C LEU A 117 5.63 -15.34 1.51
N GLN A 118 4.60 -14.78 2.13
CA GLN A 118 3.67 -15.54 2.97
C GLN A 118 3.06 -16.69 2.17
N GLU A 119 2.61 -16.40 0.94
CA GLU A 119 2.04 -17.41 0.07
C GLU A 119 3.06 -18.49 -0.34
N HIS A 120 4.31 -18.10 -0.59
CA HIS A 120 5.39 -19.04 -0.89
C HIS A 120 5.72 -19.95 0.32
N PHE A 121 5.87 -19.38 1.51
CA PHE A 121 6.28 -20.13 2.70
C PHE A 121 5.17 -21.02 3.27
N CYS A 122 3.90 -20.63 3.13
CA CYS A 122 2.80 -21.46 3.59
C CYS A 122 2.40 -22.56 2.58
N GLN A 123 3.24 -22.84 1.58
CA GLN A 123 2.95 -23.77 0.49
C GLN A 123 1.59 -23.48 -0.14
N HIS A 124 1.37 -22.18 -0.38
CA HIS A 124 0.23 -21.70 -1.11
C HIS A 124 -1.14 -21.87 -0.42
N CYS A 125 -1.13 -21.77 0.90
CA CYS A 125 -2.28 -21.94 1.75
C CYS A 125 -3.45 -20.98 1.47
N SER A 126 -3.20 -19.78 0.92
CA SER A 126 -4.26 -18.79 0.71
C SER A 126 -4.93 -18.94 -0.64
N TYR A 127 -4.16 -19.24 -1.70
CA TYR A 127 -4.71 -19.48 -3.04
C TYR A 127 -5.28 -20.88 -3.20
N ALA A 128 -4.66 -21.90 -2.56
CA ALA A 128 -5.03 -23.31 -2.78
C ALA A 128 -6.41 -23.67 -2.22
N ALA A 129 -6.99 -22.78 -1.41
CA ALA A 129 -8.32 -22.98 -0.82
C ALA A 129 -9.48 -22.67 -1.79
N GLY A 130 -9.26 -21.95 -2.91
CA GLY A 130 -10.38 -21.47 -3.72
C GLY A 130 -10.13 -21.05 -5.18
N MET A 131 -8.89 -20.82 -5.62
CA MET A 131 -8.64 -20.49 -7.04
C MET A 131 -8.63 -21.76 -7.89
N THR A 132 -9.70 -21.99 -8.63
CA THR A 132 -9.80 -23.17 -9.50
C THR A 132 -9.07 -22.99 -10.83
N ASN A 133 -8.79 -21.74 -11.25
CA ASN A 133 -8.27 -21.41 -12.57
C ASN A 133 -7.07 -20.43 -12.55
N PHE A 134 -6.07 -20.68 -13.41
CA PHE A 134 -4.92 -19.79 -13.59
C PHE A 134 -5.32 -18.35 -13.99
N THR A 135 -6.44 -18.19 -14.70
CA THR A 135 -6.96 -16.87 -15.08
C THR A 135 -7.37 -16.02 -13.89
N GLU A 136 -7.96 -16.61 -12.85
CA GLU A 136 -8.37 -15.89 -11.64
C GLU A 136 -7.14 -15.48 -10.84
N PHE A 137 -6.17 -16.39 -10.72
CA PHE A 137 -4.89 -16.10 -10.10
C PHE A 137 -4.17 -14.94 -10.78
N PHE A 138 -4.08 -14.95 -12.11
CA PHE A 138 -3.44 -13.85 -12.84
C PHE A 138 -4.17 -12.53 -12.63
N LYS A 139 -5.51 -12.52 -12.71
CA LYS A 139 -6.32 -11.30 -12.64
C LYS A 139 -6.36 -10.69 -11.24
N PHE A 140 -6.54 -11.50 -10.20
CA PHE A 140 -6.79 -11.02 -8.85
C PHE A 140 -5.55 -11.00 -7.96
N TRP A 141 -4.50 -11.71 -8.33
CA TRP A 141 -3.26 -11.78 -7.55
C TRP A 141 -2.08 -11.16 -8.28
N ILE A 142 -1.71 -11.65 -9.48
CA ILE A 142 -0.51 -11.19 -10.19
C ILE A 142 -0.67 -9.74 -10.68
N ALA A 143 -1.73 -9.46 -11.44
CA ALA A 143 -1.93 -8.15 -12.07
C ALA A 143 -1.90 -6.98 -11.04
N PRO A 144 -2.70 -7.00 -9.96
CA PRO A 144 -2.67 -5.92 -8.98
C PRO A 144 -1.29 -5.83 -8.29
N THR A 145 -0.68 -6.97 -7.94
CA THR A 145 0.65 -7.00 -7.31
C THR A 145 1.72 -6.31 -8.18
N VAL A 146 1.75 -6.62 -9.48
CA VAL A 146 2.70 -6.01 -10.43
C VAL A 146 2.47 -4.50 -10.53
N VAL A 147 1.22 -4.03 -10.57
CA VAL A 147 0.90 -2.61 -10.61
C VAL A 147 1.43 -1.90 -9.35
N TRP A 148 1.19 -2.47 -8.16
CA TRP A 148 1.72 -1.92 -6.90
C TRP A 148 3.24 -1.85 -6.90
N TYR A 149 3.92 -2.90 -7.35
CA TYR A 149 5.38 -2.91 -7.43
C TYR A 149 5.92 -1.82 -8.34
N ILE A 150 5.37 -1.68 -9.55
CA ILE A 150 5.84 -0.69 -10.53
C ILE A 150 5.70 0.72 -9.96
N PHE A 151 4.49 1.11 -9.56
CA PHE A 151 4.25 2.48 -9.12
C PHE A 151 4.98 2.82 -7.83
N CYS A 152 4.95 1.94 -6.82
CA CYS A 152 5.63 2.23 -5.55
C CYS A 152 7.16 2.24 -5.71
N SER A 153 7.74 1.38 -6.57
CA SER A 153 9.18 1.43 -6.86
C SER A 153 9.57 2.72 -7.57
N SER A 154 8.76 3.16 -8.55
CA SER A 154 8.98 4.44 -9.21
C SER A 154 8.91 5.61 -8.23
N ILE A 155 7.95 5.61 -7.30
CA ILE A 155 7.84 6.67 -6.28
C ILE A 155 9.05 6.69 -5.36
N VAL A 156 9.48 5.53 -4.87
CA VAL A 156 10.66 5.38 -4.02
C VAL A 156 11.91 5.90 -4.73
N VAL A 157 12.10 5.57 -6.01
CA VAL A 157 13.23 6.07 -6.79
C VAL A 157 13.14 7.58 -6.99
N THR A 158 12.01 8.11 -7.44
CA THR A 158 11.86 9.55 -7.72
C THR A 158 12.01 10.42 -6.47
N LEU A 159 11.31 10.09 -5.39
CA LEU A 159 11.41 10.85 -4.14
C LEU A 159 12.77 10.64 -3.46
N GLY A 160 13.33 9.43 -3.58
CA GLY A 160 14.67 9.12 -3.07
C GLY A 160 15.77 9.91 -3.78
N THR A 161 15.69 10.08 -5.10
CA THR A 161 16.64 10.91 -5.86
C THR A 161 16.55 12.37 -5.44
N ASP A 162 15.34 12.90 -5.23
CA ASP A 162 15.15 14.28 -4.78
C ASP A 162 15.76 14.52 -3.39
N MET A 163 15.54 13.57 -2.48
CA MET A 163 16.13 13.60 -1.15
C MET A 163 17.67 13.56 -1.22
N ALA A 164 18.24 12.69 -2.06
CA ALA A 164 19.68 12.60 -2.24
C ALA A 164 20.28 13.88 -2.83
N SER A 165 19.64 14.47 -3.85
CA SER A 165 20.07 15.73 -4.46
C SER A 165 20.04 16.89 -3.46
N ALA A 166 19.02 16.95 -2.59
CA ALA A 166 18.92 17.98 -1.55
C ALA A 166 20.06 17.86 -0.51
N LEU A 167 20.45 16.64 -0.15
CA LEU A 167 21.56 16.40 0.78
C LEU A 167 22.93 16.78 0.16
N SER A 168 23.15 16.43 -1.11
CA SER A 168 24.39 16.77 -1.83
C SER A 168 24.55 18.28 -2.00
N GLY A 169 23.51 18.99 -2.45
CA GLY A 169 23.58 20.45 -2.62
C GLY A 169 23.79 21.20 -1.29
N ARG A 170 23.27 20.67 -0.17
CA ARG A 170 23.55 21.22 1.16
C ARG A 170 25.01 21.04 1.56
N THR A 171 25.61 19.91 1.22
CA THR A 171 27.03 19.63 1.52
C THR A 171 27.94 20.61 0.78
N GLU A 172 27.67 20.85 -0.51
CA GLU A 172 28.43 21.81 -1.32
C GLU A 172 28.35 23.24 -0.78
N SER A 173 27.15 23.69 -0.37
CA SER A 173 26.99 25.05 0.18
C SER A 173 27.70 25.24 1.53
N MET A 174 27.72 24.22 2.39
CA MET A 174 28.49 24.26 3.64
C MET A 174 30.00 24.31 3.39
N LEU A 175 30.49 23.56 2.40
CA LEU A 175 31.91 23.58 2.02
C LEU A 175 32.29 24.97 1.52
N GLN A 176 31.50 25.59 0.63
CA GLN A 176 31.76 26.94 0.12
C GLN A 176 31.75 28.03 1.20
N HIS A 177 30.91 27.90 2.24
CA HIS A 177 30.92 28.83 3.36
C HIS A 177 32.19 28.68 4.23
N LYS A 178 32.76 27.48 4.34
CA LYS A 178 33.94 27.24 5.18
C LYS A 178 35.25 27.70 4.51
N THR A 179 35.25 27.86 3.18
CA THR A 179 36.41 28.35 2.41
C THR A 179 36.47 29.88 2.27
N LYS A 180 35.45 30.60 2.76
CA LYS A 180 35.45 32.07 2.89
C LYS A 180 35.69 32.47 4.33
#